data_AF-E4TQ18-F1
#
_entry.id   AF-E4TQ18-F1
#
_cell.length_a   1.000
_cell.length_b   1.000
_cell.length_c   1.000
_cell.angle_alpha   90.00
_cell.angle_beta   90.00
_cell.angle_gamma   90.00
#
_symmetry.space_group_name_H-M   'P 1'
#
loop_
_entity.id
_entity.type
_entity.pdbx_description
1 polymer ?
#
loop_
_entity_poly.entity_id
_entity_poly.type
_entity_poly.pdbx_seq_one_letter_code
_entity_poly.pdbx_strand_id
1 'polypeptide(L)'
;MPFSELEKYQSDSTAQIRAKAYRLSSRFAQVSDDEAVKQKAIDQQINALNDKDRGIAGNAISAMTNFNNTIFTEDQKTRTLSQLDTETPHFNDFVKLIGFLQIKSAIPKLESLLTLKKSAVTRWHIRLALARMEDETAINYISNRLQKAPINDAFAYDIVPDLIYTRQPKIFEFLETQIQSNEANCSVPNPNSNQKITCAYRIMEALPHAIKDFPIPTDEFGELMVDDYEKALQDLRRWFNENETYGFNLEVY
;
A
#
# COMPACT_ATOMS: atom_id res chain seq x y z
N MET A 1 18.58 -22.06 -14.08
CA MET A 1 17.54 -21.04 -14.29
C MET A 1 16.17 -21.67 -14.09
N PRO A 2 15.53 -21.49 -12.92
CA PRO A 2 14.21 -22.07 -12.64
C PRO A 2 13.07 -21.41 -13.46
N PHE A 3 13.22 -20.15 -13.88
CA PHE A 3 12.14 -19.40 -14.55
C PHE A 3 11.70 -19.97 -15.90
N SER A 4 12.62 -20.48 -16.73
CA SER A 4 12.28 -21.07 -18.04
C SER A 4 11.46 -22.35 -17.92
N GLU A 5 11.62 -23.09 -16.81
CA GLU A 5 10.77 -24.24 -16.50
C GLU A 5 9.39 -23.79 -16.01
N LEU A 6 9.32 -22.72 -15.20
CA LEU A 6 8.05 -22.17 -14.73
C LEU A 6 7.19 -21.59 -15.85
N GLU A 7 7.79 -20.99 -16.88
CA GLU A 7 7.09 -20.43 -18.06
C GLU A 7 6.21 -21.48 -18.76
N LYS A 8 6.61 -22.76 -18.79
CA LYS A 8 5.81 -23.85 -19.35
C LYS A 8 4.51 -24.08 -18.59
N TYR A 9 4.54 -23.91 -17.26
CA TYR A 9 3.37 -24.10 -16.39
C TYR A 9 2.50 -22.83 -16.31
N GLN A 10 3.01 -21.67 -16.71
CA GLN A 10 2.24 -20.42 -16.79
C GLN A 10 1.26 -20.40 -17.95
N SER A 11 1.36 -21.31 -18.92
CA SER A 11 0.38 -21.48 -20.00
C SER A 11 -0.52 -22.70 -19.82
N ASP A 12 -0.47 -23.37 -18.66
CA ASP A 12 -1.28 -24.56 -18.41
C ASP A 12 -2.78 -24.28 -18.50
N SER A 13 -3.53 -25.24 -19.05
CA SER A 13 -4.99 -25.17 -19.13
C SER A 13 -5.67 -24.94 -17.76
N THR A 14 -5.06 -25.44 -16.69
CA THR A 14 -5.54 -25.43 -15.30
C THR A 14 -5.09 -24.18 -14.56
N ALA A 15 -6.03 -23.36 -14.10
CA ALA A 15 -5.73 -22.11 -13.41
C ALA A 15 -4.88 -22.32 -12.14
N GLN A 16 -5.14 -23.38 -11.38
CA GLN A 16 -4.37 -23.69 -10.17
C GLN A 16 -2.89 -23.98 -10.46
N ILE A 17 -2.57 -24.55 -11.64
CA ILE A 17 -1.18 -24.80 -12.04
C ILE A 17 -0.50 -23.47 -12.42
N ARG A 18 -1.15 -22.64 -13.23
CA ARG A 18 -0.65 -21.30 -13.59
C ARG A 18 -0.41 -20.44 -12.35
N ALA A 19 -1.37 -20.39 -11.43
CA ALA A 19 -1.27 -19.63 -10.18
C ALA A 19 -0.07 -20.07 -9.33
N LYS A 20 0.18 -21.40 -9.22
CA LYS A 20 1.35 -21.93 -8.51
C LYS A 20 2.66 -21.55 -9.22
N ALA A 21 2.69 -21.58 -10.55
CA ALA A 21 3.88 -21.21 -11.32
C ALA A 21 4.25 -19.72 -11.11
N TYR A 22 3.27 -18.81 -11.17
CA TYR A 22 3.49 -17.39 -10.86
C TYR A 22 3.87 -17.14 -9.41
N ARG A 23 3.28 -17.87 -8.46
CA ARG A 23 3.63 -17.75 -7.03
C ARG A 23 5.05 -18.24 -6.73
N LEU A 24 5.48 -19.32 -7.38
CA LEU A 24 6.84 -19.84 -7.21
C LEU A 24 7.87 -18.86 -7.77
N SER A 25 7.58 -18.22 -8.90
CA SER A 25 8.48 -17.24 -9.51
C SER A 25 8.65 -16.00 -8.65
N SER A 26 7.57 -15.47 -8.06
CA SER A 26 7.65 -14.34 -7.13
C SER A 26 8.37 -14.68 -5.83
N ARG A 27 8.05 -15.83 -5.21
CA ARG A 27 8.71 -16.28 -3.97
C ARG A 27 10.21 -16.49 -4.14
N PHE A 28 10.64 -17.10 -5.24
CA PHE A 28 12.05 -17.28 -5.53
C PHE A 28 12.78 -15.94 -5.66
N ALA A 29 12.15 -14.97 -6.32
CA ALA A 29 12.74 -13.65 -6.49
C ALA A 29 12.76 -12.80 -5.21
N GLN A 30 11.78 -12.96 -4.31
CA GLN A 30 11.74 -12.25 -3.03
C GLN A 30 12.92 -12.58 -2.11
N VAL A 31 13.44 -13.80 -2.18
CA VAL A 31 14.59 -14.26 -1.38
C VAL A 31 15.92 -14.18 -2.14
N SER A 32 15.91 -13.69 -3.38
CA SER A 32 17.10 -13.57 -4.22
C SER A 32 17.75 -12.21 -4.04
N ASP A 33 19.08 -12.16 -3.99
CA ASP A 33 19.83 -10.90 -4.06
C ASP A 33 20.09 -10.43 -5.50
N ASP A 34 19.89 -11.31 -6.47
CA ASP A 34 20.08 -11.01 -7.89
C ASP A 34 18.91 -10.16 -8.45
N GLU A 35 19.22 -8.94 -8.88
CA GLU A 35 18.27 -8.01 -9.48
C GLU A 35 17.68 -8.53 -10.80
N ALA A 36 18.47 -9.21 -11.64
CA ALA A 36 17.99 -9.78 -12.90
C ALA A 36 16.95 -10.88 -12.65
N VAL A 37 17.10 -11.64 -11.57
CA VAL A 37 16.10 -12.61 -11.10
C VAL A 37 14.80 -11.90 -10.68
N LYS A 38 14.89 -10.77 -9.97
CA LYS A 38 13.72 -9.97 -9.57
C LYS A 38 13.00 -9.39 -10.77
N GLN A 39 13.72 -8.76 -11.68
CA GLN A 39 13.17 -8.19 -12.91
C GLN A 39 12.47 -9.26 -13.75
N LYS A 40 13.07 -10.45 -13.89
CA LYS A 40 12.41 -11.56 -14.61
C LYS A 40 11.13 -12.05 -13.93
N ALA A 41 11.09 -12.10 -12.60
CA ALA A 41 9.87 -12.44 -11.88
C ALA A 41 8.78 -11.38 -12.06
N ILE A 42 9.15 -10.09 -12.04
CA ILE A 42 8.24 -8.97 -12.32
C ILE A 42 7.65 -9.10 -13.73
N ASP A 43 8.46 -9.40 -14.75
CA ASP A 43 7.94 -9.64 -16.11
C ASP A 43 6.89 -10.74 -16.15
N GLN A 44 7.09 -11.81 -15.38
CA GLN A 44 6.11 -12.89 -15.29
C GLN A 44 4.84 -12.45 -14.56
N GLN A 45 4.93 -11.62 -13.52
CA GLN A 45 3.73 -11.06 -12.88
C GLN A 45 2.99 -10.10 -13.80
N ILE A 46 3.69 -9.28 -14.59
CA ILE A 46 3.07 -8.41 -15.59
C ILE A 46 2.32 -9.24 -16.64
N ASN A 47 2.82 -10.41 -17.02
CA ASN A 47 2.10 -11.33 -17.90
C ASN A 47 0.85 -11.92 -17.21
N ALA A 48 0.94 -12.25 -15.93
CA ALA A 48 -0.15 -12.81 -15.13
C ALA A 48 -1.35 -11.85 -14.95
N LEU A 49 -1.12 -10.54 -15.05
CA LEU A 49 -2.19 -9.54 -15.05
C LEU A 49 -3.21 -9.74 -16.19
N ASN A 50 -2.77 -10.29 -17.33
CA ASN A 50 -3.62 -10.62 -18.48
C ASN A 50 -4.19 -12.05 -18.44
N ASP A 51 -4.01 -12.78 -17.33
CA ASP A 51 -4.55 -14.14 -17.22
C ASP A 51 -6.08 -14.14 -17.30
N LYS A 52 -6.63 -15.13 -17.99
CA LYS A 52 -8.09 -15.34 -18.09
C LYS A 52 -8.76 -15.53 -16.73
N ASP A 53 -8.01 -16.01 -15.74
CA ASP A 53 -8.46 -16.13 -14.36
C ASP A 53 -8.19 -14.84 -13.59
N ARG A 54 -9.26 -14.15 -13.20
CA ARG A 54 -9.17 -12.87 -12.47
C ARG A 54 -8.44 -12.99 -11.13
N GLY A 55 -8.50 -14.15 -10.48
CA GLY A 55 -7.80 -14.39 -9.22
C GLY A 55 -6.28 -14.45 -9.42
N ILE A 56 -5.80 -14.90 -10.58
CA ILE A 56 -4.37 -14.85 -10.93
C ILE A 56 -3.92 -13.41 -11.11
N ALA A 57 -4.69 -12.58 -11.80
CA ALA A 57 -4.39 -11.16 -11.93
C ALA A 57 -4.33 -10.44 -10.57
N GLY A 58 -5.29 -10.72 -9.67
CA GLY A 58 -5.25 -10.20 -8.29
C GLY A 58 -4.01 -10.62 -7.52
N ASN A 59 -3.64 -11.91 -7.58
CA ASN A 59 -2.41 -12.41 -6.95
C ASN A 59 -1.15 -11.78 -7.53
N ALA A 60 -1.14 -11.48 -8.83
CA ALA A 60 -0.02 -10.82 -9.50
C ALA A 60 0.16 -9.37 -9.01
N ILE A 61 -0.95 -8.62 -8.84
CA ILE A 61 -0.93 -7.28 -8.25
C ILE A 61 -0.30 -7.34 -6.85
N SER A 62 -0.79 -8.21 -5.97
CA SER A 62 -0.23 -8.38 -4.62
C SER A 62 1.20 -8.88 -4.62
N ALA A 63 1.62 -9.69 -5.59
CA ALA A 63 3.00 -10.14 -5.71
C ALA A 63 3.94 -8.98 -6.06
N MET A 64 3.51 -8.10 -6.98
CA MET A 64 4.32 -6.94 -7.40
C MET A 64 4.54 -5.93 -6.28
N THR A 65 3.58 -5.75 -5.37
CA THR A 65 3.73 -4.82 -4.22
C THR A 65 4.77 -5.28 -3.18
N ASN A 66 5.20 -6.55 -3.25
CA ASN A 66 6.24 -7.08 -2.37
C ASN A 66 7.67 -6.85 -2.89
N PHE A 67 7.82 -6.25 -4.07
CA PHE A 67 9.12 -5.83 -4.58
C PHE A 67 9.33 -4.35 -4.29
N ASN A 68 10.58 -3.97 -4.03
CA ASN A 68 10.96 -2.56 -3.99
C ASN A 68 10.65 -1.90 -5.34
N ASN A 69 9.96 -0.75 -5.34
CA ASN A 69 9.53 -0.10 -6.59
C ASN A 69 10.69 0.35 -7.50
N THR A 70 11.90 0.50 -6.95
CA THR A 70 13.10 0.89 -7.71
C THR A 70 13.62 -0.21 -8.63
N ILE A 71 13.24 -1.46 -8.38
CA ILE A 71 13.62 -2.63 -9.18
C ILE A 71 12.86 -2.68 -10.52
N PHE A 72 11.72 -1.97 -10.62
CA PHE A 72 10.89 -1.97 -11.82
C PHE A 72 11.50 -1.06 -12.89
N THR A 73 11.75 -1.61 -14.07
CA THR A 73 12.23 -0.85 -15.21
C THR A 73 11.12 0.03 -15.80
N GLU A 74 11.49 1.07 -16.55
CA GLU A 74 10.51 1.93 -17.22
C GLU A 74 9.68 1.17 -18.28
N ASP A 75 10.25 0.15 -18.93
CA ASP A 75 9.51 -0.76 -19.82
C ASP A 75 8.44 -1.53 -19.04
N GLN A 76 8.79 -2.08 -17.88
CA GLN A 76 7.87 -2.83 -17.02
C GLN A 76 6.74 -1.94 -16.49
N LYS A 77 7.05 -0.71 -16.08
CA LYS A 77 6.04 0.29 -15.69
C LYS A 77 5.12 0.62 -16.86
N THR A 78 5.67 0.82 -18.06
CA THR A 78 4.89 1.09 -19.27
C THR A 78 3.96 -0.06 -19.63
N ARG A 79 4.45 -1.31 -19.57
CA ARG A 79 3.67 -2.54 -19.80
C ARG A 79 2.64 -2.80 -18.70
N THR A 80 2.87 -2.34 -17.48
CA THR A 80 1.87 -2.37 -16.42
C THR A 80 0.76 -1.36 -16.72
N LEU A 81 1.12 -0.11 -17.03
CA LEU A 81 0.17 0.96 -17.33
C LEU A 81 -0.72 0.65 -18.55
N SER A 82 -0.17 -0.03 -19.57
CA SER A 82 -0.93 -0.39 -20.77
C SER A 82 -2.11 -1.33 -20.49
N GLN A 83 -2.10 -2.02 -19.35
CA GLN A 83 -3.18 -2.93 -18.92
C GLN A 83 -4.25 -2.25 -18.07
N LEU A 84 -4.06 -0.97 -17.72
CA LEU A 84 -5.12 -0.20 -17.07
C LEU A 84 -6.25 0.08 -18.06
N ASP A 85 -7.45 -0.36 -17.76
CA ASP A 85 -8.68 -0.03 -18.48
C ASP A 85 -9.85 0.06 -17.49
N THR A 86 -11.08 0.26 -17.99
CA THR A 86 -12.25 0.41 -17.12
C THR A 86 -12.74 -0.90 -16.49
N GLU A 87 -12.32 -2.04 -17.03
CA GLU A 87 -12.71 -3.42 -16.68
C GLU A 87 -11.58 -4.22 -16.02
N THR A 88 -10.41 -3.61 -15.79
CA THR A 88 -9.24 -4.23 -15.19
C THR A 88 -9.63 -5.00 -13.93
N PRO A 89 -9.31 -6.32 -13.85
CA PRO A 89 -9.53 -7.10 -12.65
C PRO A 89 -8.88 -6.43 -11.44
N HIS A 90 -9.56 -6.42 -10.29
CA HIS A 90 -9.04 -5.80 -9.07
C HIS A 90 -8.64 -4.31 -9.28
N PHE A 91 -9.40 -3.58 -10.09
CA PHE A 91 -9.13 -2.20 -10.50
C PHE A 91 -8.61 -1.29 -9.38
N ASN A 92 -9.21 -1.35 -8.19
CA ASN A 92 -8.83 -0.50 -7.06
C ASN A 92 -7.38 -0.78 -6.60
N ASP A 93 -7.01 -2.05 -6.47
CA ASP A 93 -5.64 -2.47 -6.10
C ASP A 93 -4.66 -2.19 -7.24
N PHE A 94 -5.08 -2.41 -8.49
CA PHE A 94 -4.29 -2.11 -9.67
C PHE A 94 -3.93 -0.62 -9.76
N VAL A 95 -4.88 0.27 -9.47
CA VAL A 95 -4.64 1.71 -9.45
C VAL A 95 -3.69 2.10 -8.30
N LYS A 96 -3.80 1.48 -7.12
CA LYS A 96 -2.81 1.67 -6.05
C LYS A 96 -1.44 1.10 -6.44
N LEU A 97 -1.35 0.01 -7.20
CA LEU A 97 -0.09 -0.46 -7.75
C LEU A 97 0.56 0.60 -8.67
N ILE A 98 -0.22 1.24 -9.54
CA ILE A 98 0.29 2.33 -10.40
C ILE A 98 0.86 3.48 -9.56
N GLY A 99 0.15 3.90 -8.51
CA GLY A 99 0.63 4.95 -7.62
C GLY A 99 1.88 4.54 -6.84
N PHE A 100 1.96 3.29 -6.38
CA PHE A 100 3.14 2.72 -5.74
C PHE A 100 4.38 2.74 -6.65
N LEU A 101 4.19 2.33 -7.91
CA LEU A 101 5.24 2.31 -8.93
C LEU A 101 5.62 3.70 -9.47
N GLN A 102 4.98 4.76 -8.98
CA GLN A 102 5.27 6.16 -9.35
C GLN A 102 5.16 6.42 -10.86
N ILE A 103 4.18 5.80 -11.52
CA ILE A 103 4.00 5.93 -12.97
C ILE A 103 3.31 7.26 -13.30
N LYS A 104 4.06 8.36 -13.24
CA LYS A 104 3.52 9.73 -13.41
C LYS A 104 2.83 9.95 -14.76
N SER A 105 3.19 9.20 -15.80
CA SER A 105 2.50 9.21 -17.10
C SER A 105 1.05 8.72 -17.04
N ALA A 106 0.65 8.04 -15.96
CA ALA A 106 -0.72 7.58 -15.72
C ALA A 106 -1.66 8.68 -15.22
N ILE A 107 -1.14 9.80 -14.69
CA ILE A 107 -1.92 10.86 -14.03
C ILE A 107 -3.10 11.33 -14.91
N PRO A 108 -2.90 11.74 -16.18
CA PRO A 108 -4.02 12.24 -17.01
C PRO A 108 -5.13 11.19 -17.21
N LYS A 109 -4.74 9.92 -17.33
CA LYS A 109 -5.69 8.81 -17.47
C LYS A 109 -6.48 8.61 -16.18
N LEU A 110 -5.83 8.61 -15.02
CA LEU A 110 -6.48 8.50 -13.72
C LEU A 110 -7.42 9.68 -13.43
N GLU A 111 -7.03 10.90 -13.78
CA GLU A 111 -7.89 12.09 -13.67
C GLU A 111 -9.13 11.96 -14.55
N SER A 112 -8.98 11.51 -15.80
CA SER A 112 -10.14 11.30 -16.69
C SER A 112 -11.10 10.24 -16.12
N LEU A 113 -10.59 9.19 -15.46
CA LEU A 113 -11.40 8.17 -14.81
C LEU A 113 -12.21 8.69 -13.63
N LEU A 114 -11.79 9.79 -12.98
CA LEU A 114 -12.57 10.46 -11.92
C LEU A 114 -13.81 11.18 -12.47
N THR A 115 -13.81 11.57 -13.74
CA THR A 115 -14.95 12.22 -14.40
C THR A 115 -16.06 11.23 -14.79
N LEU A 116 -15.70 9.95 -14.94
CA LEU A 116 -16.64 8.88 -15.25
C LEU A 116 -17.49 8.53 -14.03
N LYS A 117 -18.66 7.92 -14.28
CA LYS A 117 -19.53 7.38 -13.23
C LYS A 117 -18.91 6.12 -12.61
N LYS A 118 -17.92 6.30 -11.72
CA LYS A 118 -17.31 5.25 -10.89
C LYS A 118 -17.91 5.23 -9.48
N SER A 119 -17.75 4.14 -8.74
CA SER A 119 -18.18 4.05 -7.34
C SER A 119 -17.39 5.02 -6.44
N ALA A 120 -17.92 5.37 -5.27
CA ALA A 120 -17.19 6.23 -4.31
C ALA A 120 -15.87 5.60 -3.85
N VAL A 121 -15.86 4.27 -3.65
CA VAL A 121 -14.66 3.50 -3.27
C VAL A 121 -13.60 3.57 -4.38
N THR A 122 -14.00 3.37 -5.64
CA THR A 122 -13.06 3.46 -6.76
C THR A 122 -12.49 4.86 -6.93
N ARG A 123 -13.33 5.90 -6.83
CA ARG A 123 -12.86 7.29 -6.87
C ARG A 123 -11.94 7.64 -5.70
N TRP A 124 -12.08 6.96 -4.56
CA TRP A 124 -11.18 7.10 -3.42
C TRP A 124 -9.81 6.50 -3.75
N HIS A 125 -9.76 5.26 -4.23
CA HIS A 125 -8.50 4.58 -4.58
C HIS A 125 -7.73 5.30 -5.70
N ILE A 126 -8.43 5.85 -6.69
CA ILE A 126 -7.81 6.70 -7.71
C ILE A 126 -7.12 7.91 -7.08
N ARG A 127 -7.80 8.59 -6.14
CA ARG A 127 -7.20 9.74 -5.45
C ARG A 127 -6.03 9.35 -4.55
N LEU A 128 -6.08 8.20 -3.90
CA LEU A 128 -4.93 7.71 -3.13
C LEU A 128 -3.71 7.51 -4.03
N ALA A 129 -3.89 6.89 -5.19
CA ALA A 129 -2.81 6.67 -6.15
C ALA A 129 -2.26 7.99 -6.71
N LEU A 130 -3.14 8.93 -7.09
CA LEU A 130 -2.77 10.27 -7.52
C LEU A 130 -1.99 11.01 -6.42
N ALA A 131 -2.48 10.99 -5.18
CA ALA A 131 -1.82 11.62 -4.05
C ALA A 131 -0.44 11.00 -3.79
N ARG A 132 -0.30 9.67 -3.89
CA ARG A 132 1.02 9.00 -3.78
C ARG A 132 1.99 9.47 -4.86
N MET A 133 1.50 9.89 -6.03
CA MET A 133 2.29 10.46 -7.12
C MET A 133 2.40 12.00 -7.07
N GLU A 134 2.14 12.59 -5.90
CA GLU A 134 2.28 14.04 -5.63
C GLU A 134 1.26 14.92 -6.39
N ASP A 135 0.09 14.38 -6.76
CA ASP A 135 -1.00 15.19 -7.30
C ASP A 135 -1.65 16.04 -6.19
N GLU A 136 -1.40 17.35 -6.24
CA GLU A 136 -1.91 18.32 -5.27
C GLU A 136 -3.45 18.35 -5.19
N THR A 137 -4.15 18.12 -6.30
CA THR A 137 -5.62 18.12 -6.30
C THR A 137 -6.16 16.97 -5.45
N ALA A 138 -5.60 15.77 -5.62
CA ALA A 138 -5.96 14.61 -4.84
C ALA A 138 -5.54 14.73 -3.36
N ILE A 139 -4.34 15.25 -3.08
CA ILE A 139 -3.86 15.52 -1.72
C ILE A 139 -4.85 16.44 -0.99
N ASN A 140 -5.17 17.59 -1.59
CA ASN A 140 -6.10 18.55 -1.00
C ASN A 140 -7.51 17.97 -0.80
N TYR A 141 -8.00 17.16 -1.75
CA TYR A 141 -9.28 16.47 -1.60
C TYR A 141 -9.28 15.54 -0.38
N ILE A 142 -8.23 14.72 -0.22
CA ILE A 142 -8.11 13.78 0.89
C ILE A 142 -8.04 14.55 2.21
N SER A 143 -7.14 15.53 2.34
CA SER A 143 -7.02 16.34 3.57
C SER A 143 -8.33 17.02 3.97
N ASN A 144 -9.06 17.61 3.02
CA ASN A 144 -10.36 18.25 3.28
C ASN A 144 -11.43 17.26 3.78
N ARG A 145 -11.35 16.00 3.34
CA ARG A 145 -12.25 14.94 3.80
C ARG A 145 -11.89 14.48 5.21
N LEU A 146 -10.60 14.39 5.52
CA LEU A 146 -10.10 13.98 6.84
C LEU A 146 -10.52 14.92 7.96
N GLN A 147 -10.54 16.23 7.70
CA GLN A 147 -11.01 17.24 8.66
C GLN A 147 -12.45 17.02 9.16
N LYS A 148 -13.25 16.22 8.45
CA LYS A 148 -14.67 15.94 8.77
C LYS A 148 -14.90 14.49 9.16
N ALA A 149 -13.85 13.66 9.16
CA ALA A 149 -13.98 12.23 9.41
C ALA A 149 -14.15 11.96 10.92
N PRO A 150 -15.09 11.08 11.31
CA PRO A 150 -15.17 10.62 12.69
C PRO A 150 -13.95 9.73 13.00
N ILE A 151 -13.26 10.01 14.09
CA ILE A 151 -12.08 9.25 14.53
C ILE A 151 -12.54 8.15 15.49
N ASN A 152 -12.57 6.91 15.00
CA ASN A 152 -13.03 5.72 15.73
C ASN A 152 -12.38 4.45 15.15
N ASP A 153 -12.84 3.27 15.58
CA ASP A 153 -12.32 1.99 15.10
C ASP A 153 -12.38 1.85 13.56
N ALA A 154 -13.48 2.25 12.92
CA ALA A 154 -13.59 2.17 11.45
C ALA A 154 -12.59 3.10 10.76
N PHE A 155 -12.34 4.29 11.31
CA PHE A 155 -11.26 5.14 10.81
C PHE A 155 -9.90 4.47 10.95
N ALA A 156 -9.60 3.91 12.12
CA ALA A 156 -8.33 3.27 12.41
C ALA A 156 -8.05 2.05 11.52
N TYR A 157 -9.05 1.20 11.26
CA TYR A 157 -8.85 -0.02 10.47
C TYR A 157 -9.05 0.17 8.96
N ASP A 158 -10.00 1.00 8.55
CA ASP A 158 -10.39 1.09 7.13
C ASP A 158 -9.75 2.29 6.41
N ILE A 159 -9.43 3.37 7.14
CA ILE A 159 -8.96 4.62 6.53
C ILE A 159 -7.46 4.82 6.73
N VAL A 160 -6.93 4.58 7.93
CA VAL A 160 -5.50 4.80 8.23
C VAL A 160 -4.56 4.05 7.25
N PRO A 161 -4.79 2.77 6.90
CA PRO A 161 -3.92 2.09 5.92
C PRO A 161 -3.88 2.80 4.56
N ASP A 162 -5.00 3.37 4.12
CA ASP A 162 -5.08 4.14 2.87
C ASP A 162 -4.32 5.46 2.96
N LEU A 163 -4.33 6.13 4.12
CA LEU A 163 -3.58 7.36 4.35
C LEU A 163 -2.08 7.09 4.36
N ILE A 164 -1.67 6.04 5.07
CA ILE A 164 -0.28 5.61 5.14
C ILE A 164 0.26 5.27 3.76
N TYR A 165 -0.54 4.55 2.96
CA TYR A 165 -0.21 4.27 1.56
C TYR A 165 0.18 5.53 0.76
N THR A 166 -0.35 6.72 1.05
CA THR A 166 -0.05 7.93 0.25
C THR A 166 1.39 8.43 0.42
N ARG A 167 2.02 8.20 1.58
CA ARG A 167 3.33 8.77 1.94
C ARG A 167 3.42 10.29 1.74
N GLN A 168 2.31 11.01 1.93
CA GLN A 168 2.25 12.46 1.72
C GLN A 168 2.35 13.22 3.03
N PRO A 169 3.31 14.17 3.19
CA PRO A 169 3.51 14.92 4.42
C PRO A 169 2.22 15.53 4.98
N LYS A 170 1.45 16.23 4.14
CA LYS A 170 0.18 16.87 4.54
C LYS A 170 -0.89 15.90 5.06
N ILE A 171 -0.87 14.65 4.60
CA ILE A 171 -1.78 13.60 5.09
C ILE A 171 -1.26 13.03 6.41
N PHE A 172 0.06 12.92 6.56
CA PHE A 172 0.69 12.47 7.80
C PHE A 172 0.60 13.50 8.94
N GLU A 173 0.65 14.80 8.65
CA GLU A 173 0.37 15.86 9.64
C GLU A 173 -0.99 15.66 10.35
N PHE A 174 -1.99 15.18 9.59
CA PHE A 174 -3.28 14.83 10.16
C PHE A 174 -3.17 13.60 11.09
N LEU A 175 -2.45 12.55 10.68
CA LEU A 175 -2.22 11.36 11.50
C LEU A 175 -1.45 11.70 12.78
N GLU A 176 -0.44 12.56 12.70
CA GLU A 176 0.30 13.08 13.85
C GLU A 176 -0.62 13.80 14.83
N THR A 177 -1.52 14.65 14.34
CA THR A 177 -2.54 15.30 15.18
C THR A 177 -3.38 14.26 15.93
N GLN A 178 -3.72 13.14 15.28
CA GLN A 178 -4.46 12.05 15.93
C GLN A 178 -3.59 11.26 16.92
N ILE A 179 -2.29 11.10 16.66
CA ILE A 179 -1.33 10.51 17.60
C ILE A 179 -1.23 11.35 18.88
N GLN A 180 -1.25 12.67 18.76
CA GLN A 180 -1.22 13.59 19.91
C GLN A 180 -2.55 13.62 20.69
N SER A 181 -3.65 13.12 20.11
CA SER A 181 -4.96 13.10 20.76
C SER A 181 -5.09 12.02 21.83
N ASN A 182 -5.75 12.38 22.94
CA ASN A 182 -6.13 11.46 24.02
C ASN A 182 -7.61 11.06 23.98
N GLU A 183 -8.34 11.42 22.91
CA GLU A 183 -9.76 11.07 22.78
C GLU A 183 -9.96 9.55 22.69
N ALA A 184 -10.69 9.00 23.65
CA ALA A 184 -10.95 7.57 23.76
C ALA A 184 -12.13 7.13 22.89
N ASN A 185 -11.93 7.05 21.58
CA ASN A 185 -12.97 6.69 20.60
C ASN A 185 -12.79 5.30 19.96
N CYS A 186 -11.66 4.63 20.20
CA CYS A 186 -11.37 3.28 19.71
C CYS A 186 -11.57 2.23 20.80
N SER A 187 -11.71 0.96 20.40
CA SER A 187 -11.98 -0.15 21.30
C SER A 187 -10.71 -0.93 21.62
N VAL A 188 -10.63 -1.46 22.86
CA VAL A 188 -9.56 -2.39 23.23
C VAL A 188 -9.61 -3.67 22.37
N PRO A 189 -8.49 -4.38 22.16
CA PRO A 189 -8.49 -5.64 21.40
C PRO A 189 -9.36 -6.75 22.02
N ASN A 190 -9.71 -6.65 23.31
CA ASN A 190 -10.51 -7.66 24.01
C ASN A 190 -12.00 -7.56 23.60
N PRO A 191 -12.56 -8.56 22.88
CA PRO A 191 -13.94 -8.51 22.41
C PRO A 191 -14.99 -8.54 23.53
N ASN A 192 -14.59 -8.88 24.76
CA ASN A 192 -15.47 -8.91 25.93
C ASN A 192 -15.43 -7.59 26.74
N SER A 193 -14.65 -6.60 26.30
CA SER A 193 -14.54 -5.31 26.97
C SER A 193 -15.12 -4.21 26.11
N ASN A 194 -15.98 -3.40 26.71
CA ASN A 194 -16.50 -2.17 26.09
C ASN A 194 -15.62 -0.95 26.41
N GLN A 195 -14.44 -1.16 26.99
CA GLN A 195 -13.52 -0.08 27.33
C GLN A 195 -13.03 0.61 26.06
N LYS A 196 -13.03 1.94 26.11
CA LYS A 196 -12.48 2.79 25.06
C LYS A 196 -11.05 3.22 25.37
N ILE A 197 -10.25 3.32 24.31
CA ILE A 197 -8.86 3.76 24.30
C ILE A 197 -8.66 4.81 23.22
N THR A 198 -7.56 5.56 23.29
CA THR A 198 -7.17 6.46 22.20
C THR A 198 -6.92 5.67 20.91
N CYS A 199 -7.39 6.20 19.79
CA CYS A 199 -7.09 5.65 18.48
C CYS A 199 -5.61 5.80 18.11
N ALA A 200 -4.86 6.63 18.84
CA ALA A 200 -3.43 6.82 18.65
C ALA A 200 -2.64 5.51 18.73
N TYR A 201 -3.04 4.55 19.57
CA TYR A 201 -2.39 3.23 19.62
C TYR A 201 -2.49 2.47 18.29
N ARG A 202 -3.66 2.50 17.65
CA ARG A 202 -3.88 1.83 16.36
C ARG A 202 -3.15 2.53 15.22
N ILE A 203 -3.11 3.86 15.27
CA ILE A 203 -2.37 4.64 14.28
C ILE A 203 -0.87 4.36 14.43
N MET A 204 -0.35 4.35 15.65
CA MET A 204 1.05 4.04 15.96
C MET A 204 1.48 2.68 15.41
N GLU A 205 0.65 1.64 15.54
CA GLU A 205 0.91 0.30 15.00
C GLU A 205 1.04 0.29 13.47
N ALA A 206 0.37 1.20 12.77
CA ALA A 206 0.33 1.18 11.31
C ALA A 206 1.49 1.95 10.65
N LEU A 207 2.12 2.89 11.36
CA LEU A 207 3.16 3.80 10.83
C LEU A 207 4.54 3.20 10.49
N PRO A 208 5.07 2.14 11.16
CA PRO A 208 6.49 1.81 11.12
C PRO A 208 7.07 1.61 9.71
N HIS A 209 6.34 0.90 8.84
CA HIS A 209 6.81 0.60 7.49
C HIS A 209 6.86 1.84 6.58
N ALA A 210 6.16 2.93 6.93
CA ALA A 210 6.00 4.09 6.07
C ALA A 210 6.99 5.23 6.36
N ILE A 211 7.47 5.33 7.60
CA ILE A 211 8.37 6.40 8.06
C ILE A 211 9.82 5.88 8.09
N LYS A 212 10.77 6.65 7.56
CA LYS A 212 12.21 6.36 7.68
C LYS A 212 12.64 6.57 9.13
N ASP A 213 13.47 5.66 9.64
CA ASP A 213 14.04 5.73 10.98
C ASP A 213 12.97 5.89 12.09
N PHE A 214 11.84 5.18 11.93
CA PHE A 214 10.74 5.18 12.90
C PHE A 214 11.27 4.80 14.30
N PRO A 215 10.89 5.54 15.37
CA PRO A 215 11.58 5.47 16.66
C PRO A 215 11.31 4.20 17.48
N ILE A 216 10.26 3.43 17.13
CA ILE A 216 9.88 2.22 17.85
C ILE A 216 10.31 1.00 17.02
N PRO A 217 11.14 0.09 17.57
CA PRO A 217 11.56 -1.12 16.88
C PRO A 217 10.40 -2.03 16.50
N THR A 218 10.54 -2.72 15.37
CA THR A 218 9.61 -3.76 14.92
C THR A 218 10.31 -5.11 14.78
N ASP A 219 9.53 -6.19 14.85
CA ASP A 219 9.99 -7.52 14.54
C ASP A 219 10.07 -7.79 13.02
N GLU A 220 10.31 -9.05 12.64
CA GLU A 220 10.38 -9.48 11.23
C GLU A 220 9.06 -9.39 10.47
N PHE A 221 7.93 -9.30 11.17
CA PHE A 221 6.59 -9.16 10.59
C PHE A 221 6.14 -7.69 10.54
N GLY A 222 6.95 -6.76 11.07
CA GLY A 222 6.61 -5.35 11.16
C GLY A 222 5.74 -5.00 12.37
N GLU A 223 5.57 -5.92 13.32
CA GLU A 223 4.84 -5.67 14.56
C GLU A 223 5.73 -4.93 15.56
N LEU A 224 5.15 -4.01 16.35
CA LEU A 224 5.89 -3.23 17.33
C LEU A 224 6.44 -4.13 18.45
N MET A 225 7.74 -4.05 18.71
CA MET A 225 8.38 -4.74 19.83
C MET A 225 8.22 -3.94 21.13
N VAL A 226 7.00 -3.93 21.66
CA VAL A 226 6.60 -3.07 22.79
C VAL A 226 5.86 -3.86 23.87
N ASP A 227 6.39 -3.81 25.10
CA ASP A 227 5.70 -4.34 26.28
C ASP A 227 4.78 -3.29 26.95
N ASP A 228 5.17 -2.01 26.88
CA ASP A 228 4.46 -0.87 27.46
C ASP A 228 4.01 0.10 26.35
N TYR A 229 2.78 -0.11 25.89
CA TYR A 229 2.17 0.68 24.82
C TYR A 229 2.00 2.16 25.20
N GLU A 230 1.71 2.46 26.46
CA GLU A 230 1.54 3.83 26.92
C GLU A 230 2.87 4.58 26.81
N LYS A 231 3.95 3.97 27.31
CA LYS A 231 5.30 4.53 27.17
C LYS A 231 5.69 4.69 25.70
N ALA A 232 5.46 3.68 24.87
CA ALA A 232 5.78 3.75 23.44
C ALA A 232 5.04 4.89 22.73
N LEU A 233 3.75 5.11 23.04
CA LEU A 233 3.00 6.24 22.50
C LEU A 233 3.58 7.58 22.96
N GLN A 234 4.01 7.71 24.22
CA GLN A 234 4.66 8.93 24.71
C GLN A 234 6.01 9.20 24.04
N ASP A 235 6.80 8.14 23.82
CA ASP A 235 8.07 8.26 23.12
C ASP A 235 7.87 8.65 21.65
N LEU A 236 6.87 8.08 20.96
CA LEU A 236 6.50 8.49 19.60
C LEU A 236 6.02 9.95 19.54
N ARG A 237 5.18 10.38 20.48
CA ARG A 237 4.72 11.78 20.56
C ARG A 237 5.87 12.74 20.73
N ARG A 238 6.84 12.40 21.59
CA ARG A 238 8.05 13.19 21.80
C ARG A 238 8.88 13.25 20.52
N TRP A 239 9.07 12.12 19.86
CA TRP A 239 9.82 12.05 18.60
C TRP A 239 9.22 12.96 17.52
N PHE A 240 7.89 12.98 17.34
CA PHE A 240 7.24 13.89 16.39
C PHE A 240 7.44 15.37 16.75
N ASN A 241 7.48 15.72 18.03
CA ASN A 241 7.73 17.09 18.46
C ASN A 241 9.20 17.53 18.27
N GLU A 242 10.13 16.58 18.33
CA GLU A 242 11.58 16.82 18.16
C GLU A 242 12.02 16.78 16.68
N ASN A 243 11.26 16.09 15.82
CA ASN A 243 11.56 15.91 14.41
C ASN A 243 10.54 16.64 13.53
N GLU A 244 10.73 17.96 13.36
CA GLU A 244 9.88 18.80 12.51
C GLU A 244 9.78 18.29 11.06
N THR A 245 10.78 17.52 10.60
CA THR A 245 10.76 16.85 9.31
C THR A 245 11.32 15.44 9.43
N TYR A 246 10.75 14.50 8.69
CA TYR A 246 11.21 13.12 8.60
C TYR A 246 10.93 12.56 7.20
N GLY A 247 11.62 11.49 6.83
CA GLY A 247 11.52 10.88 5.51
C GLY A 247 10.46 9.77 5.43
N PHE A 248 10.03 9.44 4.21
CA PHE A 248 9.13 8.32 3.95
C PHE A 248 9.83 7.18 3.21
N ASN A 249 9.45 5.95 3.54
CA ASN A 249 9.82 4.77 2.75
C ASN A 249 8.91 4.70 1.52
N LEU A 250 9.33 5.33 0.43
CA LEU A 250 8.60 5.35 -0.85
C LEU A 250 8.74 4.04 -1.63
N GLU A 251 9.77 3.27 -1.30
CA GLU A 251 10.23 2.08 -2.02
C GLU A 251 9.39 0.84 -1.73
N VAL A 252 8.77 0.80 -0.56
CA VAL A 252 7.87 -0.27 -0.11
C VAL A 252 6.42 0.19 -0.19
N TYR A 253 5.51 -0.75 -0.40
CA TYR A 253 4.09 -0.47 -0.59
C TYR A 253 3.47 0.23 0.63
#